data_AF-A0A183L991-F1
#
_entry.id   AF-A0A183L991-F1
#
_cell.length_a   1.000
_cell.length_b   1.000
_cell.length_c   1.000
_cell.angle_alpha   90.00
_cell.angle_beta   90.00
_cell.angle_gamma   90.00
#
_symmetry.space_group_name_H-M   'P 1'
#
loop_
_entity.id
_entity.type
_entity.pdbx_description
1 polymer ?
#
loop_
_entity_poly.entity_id
_entity_poly.type
_entity_poly.pdbx_seq_one_letter_code
_entity_poly.pdbx_strand_id
1 'polypeptide(L)'
;MWSNSTSAEICQAIHSFTDELYANGLFPNILGVLRSFSVYKEFSRLESLQVLGDSKHRHDVFMMLKNISEGLAECVMLWSCQSVLNLDEFKLVLDCLLSSTPEGSDTKNNDNQTQLTFQNNGQLTREGMHLLMSLLHCLQPFSSNTLCADQVSNLTDIDWTHPLYTDRTFAASIGRLLDNQKSLFEHRTEESDSDRLKLLAFIRLSWALCLRRTSHLRAELRRRQTVDVSRSTPYTVANRKDLAALNEEDFGIGGDEEDELQAALAIESGALEFARKQILNTTDFEREPLWVYRMHCIVTDLIVHMAVRVKEIRLRDEDILRSTGFDPSSTGHGFANFLLLIAQLYNQPGSRLHGRLGLEFWWPVGELTNIAPVALGSNDLLSPSTVDKSPRPKFHTYGSQSRNAELDNIRQAALIRFLRLAGDMVTAPCLFLPYLRMLHGLCCSRSAAGLCFSLLKANATNPGRGASLITWDHFFNSFRQYLNHMKQVVVQPEPMNFRIQASNQLYPHLYFNDGVTPRSRVSGFPRSTTESMYGHRKGSTSSDIGATTVPMNIQPRSIQPEEQAGLQAVLRLVARICRMVCSFIPNSFSLDCFNKQFCQSW
;
A
#
# COMPACT_ATOMS: atom_id res chain seq x y z
N MET A 1 -12.95 18.29 -5.74
CA MET A 1 -14.12 18.64 -6.58
C MET A 1 -13.71 18.71 -8.04
N TRP A 2 -14.44 18.00 -8.91
CA TRP A 2 -14.21 17.91 -10.36
C TRP A 2 -15.31 18.66 -11.13
N SER A 3 -15.71 19.83 -10.67
CA SER A 3 -16.47 20.75 -11.50
C SER A 3 -15.51 21.77 -12.09
N ASN A 4 -15.54 21.90 -13.41
CA ASN A 4 -15.15 23.14 -14.07
C ASN A 4 -15.96 24.30 -13.45
N SER A 5 -15.55 25.54 -13.72
CA SER A 5 -16.23 26.77 -13.33
C SER A 5 -17.66 26.84 -13.90
N THR A 6 -18.58 26.06 -13.35
CA THR A 6 -20.02 26.10 -13.65
C THR A 6 -20.61 27.29 -12.91
N SER A 7 -21.54 28.03 -13.54
CA SER A 7 -22.24 29.13 -12.89
C SER A 7 -22.90 28.66 -11.60
N ALA A 8 -22.86 29.48 -10.55
CA ALA A 8 -23.47 29.18 -9.25
C ALA A 8 -24.97 28.85 -9.38
N GLU A 9 -25.66 29.48 -10.33
CA GLU A 9 -27.08 29.24 -10.63
C GLU A 9 -27.34 27.82 -11.12
N ILE A 10 -26.45 27.29 -11.98
CA ILE A 10 -26.56 25.92 -12.50
C ILE A 10 -26.29 24.93 -11.37
N CYS A 11 -25.26 25.19 -10.55
CA CYS A 11 -24.99 24.35 -9.38
C CYS A 11 -26.20 24.31 -8.42
N GLN A 12 -26.83 25.45 -8.17
CA GLN A 12 -28.02 25.53 -7.32
C GLN A 12 -29.21 24.77 -7.92
N ALA A 13 -29.46 24.91 -9.22
CA ALA A 13 -30.52 24.16 -9.91
C ALA A 13 -30.28 22.65 -9.87
N ILE A 14 -29.02 22.21 -10.10
CA ILE A 14 -28.63 20.80 -10.00
C ILE A 14 -28.83 20.27 -8.58
N HIS A 15 -28.37 20.99 -7.55
CA HIS A 15 -28.56 20.58 -6.16
C HIS A 15 -30.05 20.47 -5.81
N SER A 16 -30.86 21.48 -6.15
CA SER A 16 -32.31 21.45 -5.87
C SER A 16 -33.01 20.24 -6.52
N PHE A 17 -32.67 19.92 -7.77
CA PHE A 17 -33.24 18.76 -8.47
C PHE A 17 -32.76 17.44 -7.86
N THR A 18 -31.48 17.38 -7.49
CA THR A 18 -30.84 16.19 -6.91
C THR A 18 -31.39 15.90 -5.51
N ASP A 19 -31.64 16.94 -4.70
CA ASP A 19 -32.28 16.85 -3.39
C ASP A 19 -33.74 16.40 -3.49
N GLU A 20 -34.48 16.86 -4.50
CA GLU A 20 -35.85 16.41 -4.75
C GLU A 20 -35.90 14.93 -5.14
N LEU A 21 -35.02 14.48 -6.04
CA LEU A 21 -34.89 13.07 -6.38
C LEU A 21 -34.57 12.22 -5.16
N TYR A 22 -33.68 12.72 -4.30
CA TYR A 22 -33.33 12.05 -3.06
C TYR A 22 -34.50 11.92 -2.10
N ALA A 23 -35.22 13.02 -1.87
CA ALA A 23 -36.41 13.06 -1.02
C ALA A 23 -37.52 12.11 -1.52
N ASN A 24 -37.60 11.89 -2.84
CA ASN A 24 -38.52 10.94 -3.47
C ASN A 24 -38.10 9.46 -3.32
N GLY A 25 -37.04 9.17 -2.56
CA GLY A 25 -36.61 7.81 -2.27
C GLY A 25 -35.76 7.17 -3.39
N LEU A 26 -35.08 7.98 -4.21
CA LEU A 26 -34.19 7.45 -5.26
C LEU A 26 -33.15 6.48 -4.70
N PHE A 27 -32.54 6.81 -3.55
CA PHE A 27 -31.49 6.00 -2.94
C PHE A 27 -31.92 4.57 -2.57
N PRO A 28 -32.97 4.33 -1.76
CA PRO A 28 -33.43 2.98 -1.46
C PRO A 28 -33.97 2.26 -2.70
N ASN A 29 -34.54 2.98 -3.67
CA ASN A 29 -35.00 2.38 -4.93
C ASN A 29 -33.83 1.83 -5.75
N ILE A 30 -32.71 2.57 -5.86
CA ILE A 30 -31.50 2.10 -6.53
C ILE A 30 -30.99 0.81 -5.87
N LEU A 31 -30.86 0.79 -4.54
CA LEU A 31 -30.37 -0.38 -3.81
C LEU A 31 -31.33 -1.58 -3.93
N GLY A 32 -32.64 -1.34 -3.93
CA GLY A 32 -33.66 -2.36 -4.18
C GLY A 32 -33.56 -2.97 -5.58
N VAL A 33 -33.30 -2.14 -6.59
CA VAL A 33 -33.04 -2.61 -7.96
C VAL A 33 -31.74 -3.41 -8.01
N LEU A 34 -30.64 -2.92 -7.43
CA LEU A 34 -29.35 -3.64 -7.42
C LEU A 34 -29.44 -5.03 -6.75
N ARG A 35 -30.31 -5.19 -5.75
CA ARG A 35 -30.55 -6.48 -5.09
C ARG A 35 -31.40 -7.46 -5.90
N SER A 36 -32.34 -6.95 -6.70
CA SER A 36 -33.32 -7.78 -7.41
C SER A 36 -32.97 -7.99 -8.89
N PHE A 37 -32.28 -7.04 -9.49
CA PHE A 37 -31.91 -7.02 -10.90
C PHE A 37 -30.74 -7.97 -11.16
N SER A 38 -30.96 -8.94 -12.04
CA SER A 38 -29.92 -9.86 -12.49
C SER A 38 -29.82 -9.78 -14.01
N VAL A 39 -28.65 -9.34 -14.49
CA VAL A 39 -28.33 -9.24 -15.92
C VAL A 39 -28.60 -10.57 -16.63
N TYR A 40 -28.18 -11.68 -16.03
CA TYR A 40 -28.38 -13.01 -16.60
C TYR A 40 -29.86 -13.40 -16.67
N LYS A 41 -30.64 -13.21 -15.59
CA LYS A 41 -32.08 -13.55 -15.60
C LYS A 41 -32.83 -12.74 -16.64
N GLU A 42 -32.54 -11.44 -16.74
CA GLU A 42 -33.19 -10.57 -17.71
C GLU A 42 -32.77 -10.91 -19.14
N PHE A 43 -31.49 -11.23 -19.36
CA PHE A 43 -31.02 -11.67 -20.66
C PHE A 43 -31.64 -13.00 -21.10
N SER A 44 -31.73 -13.99 -20.20
CA SER A 44 -32.42 -15.26 -20.46
C SER A 44 -33.91 -15.06 -20.73
N ARG A 45 -34.55 -14.10 -20.06
CA ARG A 45 -35.95 -13.70 -20.34
C ARG A 45 -36.09 -13.18 -21.76
N LEU A 46 -35.21 -12.27 -22.20
CA LEU A 46 -35.22 -11.74 -23.57
C LEU A 46 -34.91 -12.82 -24.62
N GLU A 47 -34.04 -13.78 -24.30
CA GLU A 47 -33.73 -14.92 -25.15
C GLU A 47 -34.94 -15.86 -25.32
N SER A 48 -35.62 -16.20 -24.23
CA SER A 48 -36.82 -17.04 -24.26
C SER A 48 -37.99 -16.43 -25.04
N LEU A 49 -38.08 -15.10 -25.05
CA LEU A 49 -39.07 -14.36 -25.83
C LEU A 49 -38.68 -14.20 -27.31
N GLN A 50 -37.53 -14.73 -27.74
CA GLN A 50 -37.00 -14.62 -29.12
C GLN A 50 -36.88 -13.17 -29.63
N VAL A 51 -36.66 -12.21 -28.73
CA VAL A 51 -36.56 -10.77 -29.08
C VAL A 51 -35.12 -10.38 -29.48
N LEU A 52 -34.14 -11.24 -29.18
CA LEU A 52 -32.73 -10.96 -29.43
C LEU A 52 -32.35 -11.22 -30.90
N GLY A 53 -31.63 -10.27 -31.49
CA GLY A 53 -31.14 -10.35 -32.87
C GLY A 53 -29.88 -11.20 -33.06
N ASP A 54 -29.00 -10.74 -33.94
CA ASP A 54 -27.73 -11.40 -34.25
C ASP A 54 -26.74 -11.39 -33.06
N SER A 55 -25.60 -12.08 -33.19
CA SER A 55 -24.61 -12.17 -32.12
C SER A 55 -24.11 -10.80 -31.64
N LYS A 56 -24.06 -9.80 -32.53
CA LYS A 56 -23.66 -8.44 -32.18
C LYS A 56 -24.72 -7.76 -31.33
N HIS A 57 -25.98 -7.79 -31.77
CA HIS A 57 -27.12 -7.29 -30.99
C HIS A 57 -27.15 -7.93 -29.60
N ARG A 58 -26.95 -9.25 -29.51
CA ARG A 58 -26.93 -9.99 -28.24
C ARG A 58 -25.85 -9.47 -27.30
N HIS A 59 -24.65 -9.23 -27.80
CA HIS A 59 -23.56 -8.64 -27.02
C HIS A 59 -23.91 -7.21 -26.57
N ASP A 60 -24.41 -6.38 -27.49
CA ASP A 60 -24.75 -4.98 -27.22
C ASP A 60 -25.84 -4.86 -26.14
N VAL A 61 -26.89 -5.68 -26.21
CA VAL A 61 -27.96 -5.73 -25.19
C VAL A 61 -27.43 -6.23 -23.85
N PHE A 62 -26.60 -7.27 -23.83
CA PHE A 62 -25.99 -7.76 -22.58
C PHE A 62 -25.15 -6.67 -21.92
N MET A 63 -24.32 -5.96 -22.70
CA MET A 63 -23.52 -4.86 -22.20
C MET A 63 -24.39 -3.69 -21.73
N MET A 64 -25.49 -3.39 -22.39
CA MET A 64 -26.43 -2.36 -21.93
C MET A 64 -27.07 -2.73 -20.58
N LEU A 65 -27.51 -3.98 -20.40
CA LEU A 65 -28.05 -4.45 -19.12
C LEU A 65 -27.01 -4.37 -18.00
N LYS A 66 -25.76 -4.74 -18.29
CA LYS A 66 -24.64 -4.60 -17.35
C LYS A 66 -24.35 -3.14 -17.01
N ASN A 67 -24.38 -2.25 -18.00
CA ASN A 67 -24.15 -0.82 -17.77
C ASN A 67 -25.24 -0.18 -16.92
N ILE A 68 -26.48 -0.71 -16.92
CA ILE A 68 -27.54 -0.25 -16.02
C ILE A 68 -27.18 -0.55 -14.56
N SER A 69 -26.77 -1.79 -14.23
CA SER A 69 -26.38 -2.12 -12.84
C SER A 69 -25.14 -1.35 -12.40
N GLU A 70 -24.16 -1.21 -13.29
CA GLU A 70 -22.95 -0.43 -13.03
C GLU A 70 -23.25 1.05 -12.79
N GLY A 71 -24.01 1.70 -13.68
CA GLY A 71 -24.37 3.10 -13.55
C GLY A 71 -25.23 3.40 -12.32
N LEU A 72 -26.12 2.47 -11.94
CA LEU A 72 -26.89 2.59 -10.70
C LEU A 72 -25.99 2.54 -9.46
N ALA A 73 -25.03 1.62 -9.41
CA ALA A 73 -24.06 1.56 -8.31
C ALA A 73 -23.13 2.77 -8.30
N GLU A 74 -22.73 3.27 -9.47
CA GLU A 74 -21.94 4.50 -9.61
C GLU A 74 -22.69 5.71 -9.06
N CYS A 75 -24.00 5.85 -9.31
CA CYS A 75 -24.82 6.92 -8.71
C CYS A 75 -24.75 6.93 -7.18
N VAL A 76 -24.77 5.76 -6.52
CA VAL A 76 -24.63 5.64 -5.06
C VAL A 76 -23.25 6.13 -4.60
N MET A 77 -22.20 5.76 -5.33
CA MET A 77 -20.84 6.24 -5.06
C MET A 77 -20.72 7.75 -5.25
N LEU A 78 -21.21 8.29 -6.35
CA LEU A 78 -21.16 9.73 -6.63
C LEU A 78 -21.95 10.54 -5.59
N TRP A 79 -23.08 10.01 -5.14
CA TRP A 79 -23.84 10.60 -4.03
C TRP A 79 -22.99 10.67 -2.76
N SER A 80 -22.37 9.55 -2.36
CA SER A 80 -21.52 9.50 -1.15
C SER A 80 -20.29 10.41 -1.20
N CYS A 81 -19.82 10.77 -2.40
CA CYS A 81 -18.72 11.72 -2.59
C CYS A 81 -19.16 13.18 -2.39
N GLN A 82 -20.45 13.48 -2.54
CA GLN A 82 -21.03 14.82 -2.42
C GLN A 82 -21.67 15.04 -1.06
N SER A 83 -22.32 13.98 -0.53
CA SER A 83 -23.07 13.98 0.71
C SER A 83 -22.68 12.78 1.55
N VAL A 84 -22.50 12.98 2.85
CA VAL A 84 -22.18 11.87 3.76
C VAL A 84 -23.45 11.05 4.01
N LEU A 85 -23.34 9.73 3.92
CA LEU A 85 -24.46 8.82 4.20
C LEU A 85 -24.80 8.87 5.70
N ASN A 86 -26.08 8.91 6.03
CA ASN A 86 -26.52 8.70 7.41
C ASN A 86 -26.36 7.22 7.81
N LEU A 87 -26.59 6.92 9.09
CA LEU A 87 -26.38 5.57 9.63
C LEU A 87 -27.24 4.50 8.93
N ASP A 88 -28.51 4.83 8.63
CA ASP A 88 -29.44 3.89 8.00
C ASP A 88 -29.06 3.63 6.54
N GLU A 89 -28.65 4.67 5.80
CA GLU A 89 -28.16 4.56 4.44
C GLU A 89 -26.85 3.79 4.36
N PHE A 90 -25.91 4.08 5.26
CA PHE A 90 -24.66 3.34 5.36
C PHE A 90 -24.93 1.86 5.62
N LYS A 91 -25.86 1.55 6.53
CA LYS A 91 -26.30 0.18 6.78
C LYS A 91 -26.94 -0.47 5.55
N LEU A 92 -27.82 0.23 4.84
CA LEU A 92 -28.47 -0.30 3.62
C LEU A 92 -27.45 -0.65 2.55
N VAL A 93 -26.45 0.21 2.31
CA VAL A 93 -25.36 -0.05 1.36
C VAL A 93 -24.50 -1.21 1.83
N LEU A 94 -24.15 -1.27 3.11
CA LEU A 94 -23.35 -2.34 3.69
C LEU A 94 -24.06 -3.70 3.58
N ASP A 95 -25.33 -3.76 3.95
CA ASP A 95 -26.16 -4.96 3.83
C ASP A 95 -26.38 -5.34 2.36
N CYS A 96 -26.37 -4.38 1.43
CA CYS A 96 -26.44 -4.65 0.00
C CYS A 96 -25.13 -5.28 -0.48
N LEU A 97 -23.99 -4.68 -0.16
CA LEU A 97 -22.67 -5.19 -0.56
C LEU A 97 -22.40 -6.59 0.00
N LEU A 98 -22.88 -6.89 1.20
CA LEU A 98 -22.67 -8.17 1.88
C LEU A 98 -23.74 -9.23 1.52
N SER A 99 -24.73 -8.90 0.70
CA SER A 99 -25.78 -9.86 0.35
C SER A 99 -25.24 -11.04 -0.44
N SER A 100 -25.87 -12.20 -0.26
CA SER A 100 -25.56 -13.42 -1.00
C SER A 100 -26.69 -13.71 -1.98
N THR A 101 -26.34 -14.07 -3.21
CA THR A 101 -27.31 -14.66 -4.14
C THR A 101 -27.39 -16.17 -3.89
N PRO A 102 -28.57 -16.75 -3.62
CA PRO A 102 -28.72 -18.20 -3.69
C PRO A 102 -28.57 -18.60 -5.15
N GLU A 103 -27.53 -19.39 -5.47
CA GLU A 103 -27.40 -19.95 -6.80
C GLU A 103 -28.64 -20.81 -7.11
N GLY A 104 -29.25 -20.55 -8.27
CA GLY A 104 -30.30 -21.40 -8.83
C GLY A 104 -29.68 -22.73 -9.27
N SER A 105 -30.37 -23.81 -8.95
CA SER A 105 -30.00 -25.22 -9.06
C SER A 105 -29.81 -25.78 -10.48
N ASP A 106 -29.13 -25.08 -11.40
CA ASP A 106 -28.98 -25.53 -12.79
C ASP A 106 -27.51 -25.53 -13.26
N THR A 107 -26.61 -26.16 -12.51
CA THR A 107 -25.51 -26.90 -13.13
C THR A 107 -25.05 -27.99 -12.18
N LYS A 108 -25.00 -29.24 -12.67
CA LYS A 108 -24.46 -30.38 -11.91
C LYS A 108 -22.97 -30.16 -11.67
N ASN A 109 -22.61 -29.48 -10.59
CA ASN A 109 -21.31 -29.56 -9.91
C ASN A 109 -21.59 -29.31 -8.42
N ASN A 110 -21.31 -30.32 -7.60
CA ASN A 110 -21.56 -30.32 -6.16
C ASN A 110 -20.55 -29.44 -5.42
N ASP A 111 -20.64 -28.12 -5.54
CA ASP A 111 -20.03 -27.19 -4.59
C ASP A 111 -21.04 -26.06 -4.34
N ASN A 112 -21.80 -26.16 -3.25
CA ASN A 112 -22.69 -25.08 -2.79
C ASN A 112 -21.84 -23.92 -2.26
N GLN A 113 -21.18 -23.16 -3.15
CA GLN A 113 -20.46 -21.94 -2.76
C GLN A 113 -21.43 -20.77 -2.76
N THR A 114 -21.84 -20.33 -1.57
CA THR A 114 -22.69 -19.15 -1.36
C THR A 114 -21.92 -17.86 -1.70
N GLN A 115 -21.71 -17.58 -3.00
CA GLN A 115 -20.94 -16.42 -3.44
C GLN A 115 -21.67 -15.10 -3.13
N LEU A 116 -20.90 -14.06 -2.79
CA LEU A 116 -21.42 -12.69 -2.66
C LEU A 116 -22.10 -12.26 -3.96
N THR A 117 -23.22 -11.54 -3.87
CA THR A 117 -23.99 -11.06 -5.03
C THR A 117 -23.11 -10.28 -6.03
N PHE A 118 -22.13 -9.55 -5.52
CA PHE A 118 -21.22 -8.72 -6.30
C PHE A 118 -19.82 -9.32 -6.41
N GLN A 119 -19.71 -10.64 -6.37
CA GLN A 119 -18.47 -11.35 -6.71
C GLN A 119 -18.69 -12.27 -7.90
N ASN A 120 -17.70 -12.33 -8.79
CA ASN A 120 -17.65 -13.28 -9.89
C ASN A 120 -16.29 -13.96 -9.88
N ASN A 121 -16.25 -15.30 -9.84
CA ASN A 121 -15.02 -16.09 -9.74
C ASN A 121 -14.09 -15.66 -8.58
N GLY A 122 -14.69 -15.23 -7.46
CA GLY A 122 -13.95 -14.74 -6.30
C GLY A 122 -13.41 -13.32 -6.43
N GLN A 123 -13.68 -12.59 -7.52
CA GLN A 123 -13.32 -11.17 -7.68
C GLN A 123 -14.53 -10.25 -7.50
N LEU A 124 -14.32 -9.10 -6.85
CA LEU A 124 -15.36 -8.08 -6.71
C LEU A 124 -15.74 -7.49 -8.08
N THR A 125 -17.03 -7.49 -8.41
CA THR A 125 -17.54 -6.86 -9.64
C THR A 125 -17.45 -5.34 -9.55
N ARG A 126 -17.62 -4.65 -10.69
CA ARG A 126 -17.57 -3.17 -10.72
C ARG A 126 -18.69 -2.55 -9.89
N GLU A 127 -19.88 -3.14 -9.87
CA GLU A 127 -21.00 -2.72 -9.02
C GLU A 127 -20.62 -2.83 -7.54
N GLY A 128 -20.07 -3.98 -7.12
CA GLY A 128 -19.59 -4.18 -5.75
C GLY A 128 -18.48 -3.20 -5.39
N MET A 129 -17.62 -2.86 -6.33
CA MET A 129 -16.57 -1.87 -6.15
C MET A 129 -17.14 -0.45 -5.96
N HIS A 130 -18.14 -0.04 -6.74
CA HIS A 130 -18.81 1.25 -6.52
C HIS A 130 -19.48 1.32 -5.13
N LEU A 131 -20.16 0.26 -4.69
CA LEU A 131 -20.76 0.19 -3.35
C LEU A 131 -19.71 0.18 -2.23
N LEU A 132 -18.60 -0.53 -2.41
CA LEU A 132 -17.48 -0.47 -1.47
C LEU A 132 -16.92 0.96 -1.41
N MET A 133 -16.69 1.58 -2.56
CA MET A 133 -16.17 2.94 -2.62
C MET A 133 -17.16 3.95 -2.04
N SER A 134 -18.46 3.73 -2.12
CA SER A 134 -19.42 4.63 -1.50
C SER A 134 -19.30 4.64 0.02
N LEU A 135 -19.14 3.46 0.62
CA LEU A 135 -18.86 3.33 2.05
C LEU A 135 -17.51 3.98 2.40
N LEU A 136 -16.46 3.71 1.63
CA LEU A 136 -15.13 4.26 1.92
C LEU A 136 -15.09 5.79 1.80
N HIS A 137 -15.78 6.39 0.83
CA HIS A 137 -15.86 7.85 0.69
C HIS A 137 -16.72 8.47 1.79
N CYS A 138 -17.78 7.80 2.24
CA CYS A 138 -18.56 8.22 3.40
C CYS A 138 -17.71 8.32 4.68
N LEU A 139 -16.65 7.51 4.81
CA LEU A 139 -15.73 7.57 5.96
C LEU A 139 -14.62 8.61 5.80
N GLN A 140 -14.64 9.45 4.75
CA GLN A 140 -13.64 10.48 4.50
C GLN A 140 -14.17 11.86 4.93
N PRO A 141 -13.65 12.46 6.02
CA PRO A 141 -14.21 13.69 6.58
C PRO A 141 -13.69 14.97 5.92
N PHE A 142 -12.69 14.85 5.03
CA PHE A 142 -12.09 15.99 4.34
C PHE A 142 -12.37 15.92 2.84
N SER A 143 -12.81 17.04 2.28
CA SER A 143 -12.94 17.23 0.85
C SER A 143 -11.63 16.91 0.12
N SER A 144 -11.72 16.35 -1.11
CA SER A 144 -10.60 15.74 -1.85
C SER A 144 -9.43 16.69 -2.21
N ASN A 145 -9.44 17.95 -1.76
CA ASN A 145 -8.37 18.92 -1.99
C ASN A 145 -7.57 19.24 -0.71
N THR A 146 -8.06 18.92 0.48
CA THR A 146 -7.34 19.14 1.75
C THR A 146 -6.76 17.82 2.25
N LEU A 147 -5.50 17.56 1.92
CA LEU A 147 -4.77 16.39 2.40
C LEU A 147 -4.56 16.39 3.93
N CYS A 148 -4.70 17.55 4.59
CA CYS A 148 -4.59 17.66 6.04
C CYS A 148 -5.30 18.93 6.55
N ALA A 149 -6.22 18.80 7.51
CA ALA A 149 -6.65 19.91 8.35
C ALA A 149 -6.23 19.60 9.79
N ASP A 150 -5.26 20.36 10.29
CA ASP A 150 -4.70 20.16 11.64
C ASP A 150 -5.48 20.93 12.73
N GLN A 151 -6.13 22.04 12.33
CA GLN A 151 -6.95 22.87 13.21
C GLN A 151 -8.38 22.96 12.70
N VAL A 152 -9.30 23.14 13.64
CA VAL A 152 -10.73 23.35 13.35
C VAL A 152 -10.95 24.56 12.43
N SER A 153 -10.09 25.58 12.49
CA SER A 153 -10.14 26.75 11.59
C SER A 153 -9.77 26.45 10.14
N ASN A 154 -9.15 25.30 9.87
CA ASN A 154 -8.75 24.89 8.52
C ASN A 154 -9.85 24.07 7.82
N LEU A 155 -10.91 23.70 8.55
CA LEU A 155 -12.06 23.00 7.99
C LEU A 155 -12.85 23.94 7.09
N THR A 156 -13.13 23.50 5.87
CA THR A 156 -14.04 24.19 4.96
C THR A 156 -15.48 24.02 5.43
N ASP A 157 -16.39 24.87 4.97
CA ASP A 157 -17.84 24.75 5.27
C ASP A 157 -18.40 23.37 4.90
N ILE A 158 -17.80 22.72 3.90
CA ILE A 158 -18.15 21.37 3.44
C ILE A 158 -17.60 20.30 4.38
N ASP A 159 -16.39 20.47 4.92
CA ASP A 159 -15.85 19.50 5.88
C ASP A 159 -16.71 19.50 7.17
N TRP A 160 -17.24 20.66 7.55
CA TRP A 160 -18.16 20.81 8.68
C TRP A 160 -19.51 20.09 8.52
N THR A 161 -19.94 19.78 7.29
CA THR A 161 -21.18 19.01 7.10
C THR A 161 -21.02 17.54 7.46
N HIS A 162 -19.79 17.06 7.65
CA HIS A 162 -19.56 15.66 7.97
C HIS A 162 -20.10 15.30 9.38
N PRO A 163 -20.94 14.26 9.53
CA PRO A 163 -21.55 13.83 10.80
C PRO A 163 -20.57 13.65 11.95
N LEU A 164 -19.32 13.28 11.66
CA LEU A 164 -18.24 13.17 12.65
C LEU A 164 -18.01 14.44 13.50
N TYR A 165 -18.33 15.63 12.98
CA TYR A 165 -18.15 16.90 13.69
C TYR A 165 -19.45 17.45 14.28
N THR A 166 -20.61 16.96 13.83
CA THR A 166 -21.94 17.48 14.19
C THR A 166 -22.72 16.53 15.08
N ASP A 167 -22.65 15.22 14.83
CA ASP A 167 -23.31 14.16 15.59
C ASP A 167 -22.29 13.38 16.44
N ARG A 168 -22.50 13.41 17.76
CA ARG A 168 -21.64 12.74 18.73
C ARG A 168 -21.75 11.22 18.65
N THR A 169 -22.94 10.72 18.31
CA THR A 169 -23.27 9.29 18.29
C THR A 169 -22.86 8.60 17.00
N PHE A 170 -22.57 9.36 15.93
CA PHE A 170 -22.23 8.84 14.62
C PHE A 170 -21.04 7.87 14.69
N ALA A 171 -19.98 8.27 15.37
CA ALA A 171 -18.77 7.46 15.45
C ALA A 171 -19.01 6.12 16.15
N ALA A 172 -19.68 6.16 17.30
CA ALA A 172 -20.12 4.98 18.06
C ALA A 172 -21.03 4.06 17.27
N SER A 173 -21.96 4.65 16.52
CA SER A 173 -22.94 3.90 15.74
C SER A 173 -22.30 3.15 14.57
N ILE A 174 -21.39 3.80 13.83
CA ILE A 174 -20.65 3.14 12.74
C ILE A 174 -19.78 2.00 13.28
N GLY A 175 -19.03 2.21 14.36
CA GLY A 175 -18.20 1.14 14.93
C GLY A 175 -19.03 -0.04 15.42
N ARG A 176 -20.12 0.21 16.16
CA ARG A 176 -21.05 -0.85 16.60
C ARG A 176 -21.69 -1.59 15.43
N LEU A 177 -22.02 -0.90 14.34
CA LEU A 177 -22.56 -1.53 13.14
C LEU A 177 -21.54 -2.50 12.53
N LEU A 178 -20.28 -2.08 12.40
CA LEU A 178 -19.20 -2.93 11.88
C LEU A 178 -18.90 -4.12 12.80
N ASP A 179 -18.97 -3.93 14.12
CA ASP A 179 -18.84 -5.00 15.12
C ASP A 179 -19.94 -6.04 15.02
N ASN A 180 -21.19 -5.59 14.90
CA ASN A 180 -22.34 -6.47 14.76
C ASN A 180 -22.27 -7.29 13.46
N GLN A 181 -21.85 -6.66 12.36
CA GLN A 181 -21.68 -7.39 11.09
C GLN A 181 -20.55 -8.41 11.18
N LYS A 182 -19.41 -8.04 11.79
CA LYS A 182 -18.30 -8.96 12.01
C LYS A 182 -18.73 -10.19 12.82
N SER A 183 -19.40 -10.00 13.96
CA SER A 183 -19.85 -11.11 14.80
C SER A 183 -20.85 -12.04 14.09
N LEU A 184 -21.73 -11.48 13.25
CA LEU A 184 -22.66 -12.26 12.44
C LEU A 184 -21.98 -13.22 11.45
N PHE A 185 -20.78 -12.92 10.98
CA PHE A 185 -20.03 -13.79 10.06
C PHE A 185 -19.01 -14.67 10.79
N GLU A 186 -18.43 -14.23 11.91
CA GLU A 186 -17.53 -15.07 12.70
C GLU A 186 -18.22 -16.34 13.26
N HIS A 187 -19.53 -16.27 13.51
CA HIS A 187 -20.30 -17.43 13.96
C HIS A 187 -20.69 -18.41 12.82
N ARG A 188 -20.47 -18.04 11.55
CA ARG A 188 -20.76 -18.87 10.39
C ARG A 188 -19.47 -19.36 9.75
N THR A 189 -19.20 -20.65 9.87
CA THR A 189 -17.94 -21.27 9.40
C THR A 189 -18.02 -21.64 7.91
N GLU A 190 -18.31 -20.68 7.03
CA GLU A 190 -18.31 -20.90 5.56
C GLU A 190 -17.11 -20.22 4.90
N GLU A 191 -16.53 -20.85 3.86
CA GLU A 191 -15.41 -20.25 3.09
C GLU A 191 -15.80 -18.90 2.45
N SER A 192 -17.07 -18.75 2.06
CA SER A 192 -17.61 -17.49 1.51
C SER A 192 -17.60 -16.33 2.53
N ASP A 193 -17.61 -16.65 3.82
CA ASP A 193 -17.56 -15.65 4.89
C ASP A 193 -16.15 -15.12 5.12
N SER A 194 -15.10 -15.84 4.66
CA SER A 194 -13.72 -15.35 4.73
C SER A 194 -13.54 -14.07 3.92
N ASP A 195 -14.10 -14.01 2.71
CA ASP A 195 -14.03 -12.82 1.86
C ASP A 195 -14.90 -11.67 2.41
N ARG A 196 -16.07 -11.98 2.99
CA ARG A 196 -16.91 -10.99 3.69
C ARG A 196 -16.18 -10.37 4.87
N LEU A 197 -15.51 -11.19 5.69
CA LEU A 197 -14.72 -10.76 6.83
C LEU A 197 -13.54 -9.89 6.41
N LYS A 198 -12.84 -10.26 5.32
CA LYS A 198 -11.75 -9.46 4.74
C LYS A 198 -12.22 -8.10 4.21
N LEU A 199 -13.38 -8.08 3.55
CA LEU A 199 -14.03 -6.84 3.08
C LEU A 199 -14.40 -5.94 4.26
N LEU A 200 -15.08 -6.49 5.28
CA LEU A 200 -15.42 -5.79 6.52
C LEU A 200 -14.18 -5.27 7.24
N ALA A 201 -13.11 -6.08 7.30
CA ALA A 201 -11.84 -5.67 7.86
C ALA A 201 -11.25 -4.47 7.10
N PHE A 202 -11.35 -4.42 5.78
CA PHE A 202 -10.89 -3.27 5.01
C PHE A 202 -11.71 -1.99 5.28
N ILE A 203 -13.04 -2.10 5.39
CA ILE A 203 -13.89 -0.97 5.79
C ILE A 203 -13.53 -0.49 7.20
N ARG A 204 -13.31 -1.43 8.13
CA ARG A 204 -12.91 -1.14 9.51
C ARG A 204 -11.54 -0.46 9.59
N LEU A 205 -10.57 -0.89 8.79
CA LEU A 205 -9.28 -0.22 8.68
C LEU A 205 -9.44 1.23 8.20
N SER A 206 -10.26 1.45 7.17
CA SER A 206 -10.56 2.80 6.68
C SER A 206 -11.23 3.67 7.75
N TRP A 207 -12.10 3.08 8.57
CA TRP A 207 -12.77 3.79 9.67
C TRP A 207 -11.80 4.15 10.79
N ALA A 208 -10.97 3.21 11.23
CA ALA A 208 -9.94 3.44 12.25
C ALA A 208 -8.95 4.55 11.83
N LEU A 209 -8.57 4.59 10.54
CA LEU A 209 -7.74 5.66 9.99
C LEU A 209 -8.44 7.03 10.02
N CYS A 210 -9.74 7.07 9.71
CA CYS A 210 -10.53 8.30 9.82
C CYS A 210 -10.58 8.83 11.27
N LEU A 211 -10.86 7.94 12.23
CA LEU A 211 -10.91 8.30 13.65
C LEU A 211 -9.57 8.82 14.17
N ARG A 212 -8.48 8.16 13.79
CA ARG A 212 -7.11 8.57 14.14
C ARG A 212 -6.74 9.91 13.50
N ARG A 213 -7.03 10.09 12.21
CA ARG A 213 -6.71 11.32 11.47
C ARG A 213 -7.46 12.53 12.03
N THR A 214 -8.65 12.32 12.58
CA THR A 214 -9.49 13.39 13.14
C THR A 214 -9.41 13.50 14.65
N SER A 215 -8.63 12.68 15.35
CA SER A 215 -8.65 12.60 16.82
C SER A 215 -8.33 13.95 17.48
N HIS A 216 -7.33 14.67 16.97
CA HIS A 216 -6.96 16.01 17.45
C HIS A 216 -8.09 17.03 17.25
N LEU A 217 -8.71 17.05 16.06
CA LEU A 217 -9.83 17.95 15.76
C LEU A 217 -11.04 17.65 16.65
N ARG A 218 -11.39 16.37 16.82
CA ARG A 218 -12.46 15.94 17.72
C ARG A 218 -12.15 16.32 19.17
N ALA A 219 -10.91 16.20 19.62
CA ALA A 219 -10.48 16.61 20.96
C ALA A 219 -10.56 18.13 21.18
N GLU A 220 -10.19 18.92 20.17
CA GLU A 220 -10.32 20.38 20.20
C GLU A 220 -11.79 20.81 20.24
N LEU A 221 -12.67 20.20 19.44
CA LEU A 221 -14.12 20.47 19.48
C LEU A 221 -14.73 20.16 20.84
N ARG A 222 -14.36 19.03 21.45
CA ARG A 222 -14.77 18.67 22.82
C ARG A 222 -14.36 19.74 23.83
N ARG A 223 -13.12 20.25 23.74
CA ARG A 223 -12.64 21.34 24.62
C ARG A 223 -13.41 22.64 24.43
N ARG A 224 -13.74 23.04 23.20
CA ARG A 224 -14.52 24.26 22.95
C ARG A 224 -15.93 24.17 23.53
N GLN A 225 -16.61 23.06 23.30
CA GLN A 225 -17.98 22.85 23.80
C GLN A 225 -18.05 22.84 25.34
N THR A 226 -17.07 22.24 26.02
CA THR A 226 -17.02 22.25 27.49
C THR A 226 -16.79 23.65 28.08
N VAL A 227 -16.03 24.50 27.38
CA VAL A 227 -15.82 25.91 27.77
C VAL A 227 -17.09 26.74 27.58
N ASP A 228 -17.85 26.52 26.50
CA ASP A 228 -19.11 27.21 26.26
C ASP A 228 -20.18 26.84 27.27
N VAL A 229 -20.30 25.56 27.63
CA VAL A 229 -21.19 25.09 28.73
C VAL A 229 -20.79 25.72 30.06
N SER A 230 -19.48 25.79 30.35
CA SER A 230 -18.95 26.40 31.59
C SER A 230 -19.19 27.92 31.67
N ARG A 231 -19.25 28.62 30.52
CA ARG A 231 -19.58 30.05 30.47
C ARG A 231 -21.09 30.32 30.57
N SER A 232 -21.92 29.40 30.09
CA SER A 232 -23.38 29.53 30.08
C SER A 232 -24.07 29.07 31.38
N THR A 233 -23.35 28.38 32.29
CA THR A 233 -23.86 27.99 33.62
C THR A 233 -22.96 28.46 34.76
N PRO A 234 -23.23 29.62 35.41
CA PRO A 234 -22.29 30.19 36.39
C PRO A 234 -22.22 29.51 37.76
N TYR A 235 -23.03 28.52 38.12
CA TYR A 235 -23.02 27.94 39.46
C TYR A 235 -23.50 26.47 39.47
N THR A 236 -22.57 25.52 39.71
CA THR A 236 -22.70 24.35 40.61
C THR A 236 -21.49 23.43 40.45
N VAL A 237 -20.65 23.37 41.49
CA VAL A 237 -19.39 22.59 41.53
C VAL A 237 -19.64 21.07 41.63
N ALA A 238 -20.89 20.64 41.85
CA ALA A 238 -21.24 19.25 42.13
C ALA A 238 -21.31 18.32 40.89
N ASN A 239 -21.61 18.83 39.69
CA ASN A 239 -21.81 17.99 38.49
C ASN A 239 -20.59 17.87 37.56
N ARG A 240 -19.43 18.42 37.92
CA ARG A 240 -18.28 18.48 37.01
C ARG A 240 -17.64 17.12 36.72
N LYS A 241 -17.71 16.19 37.67
CA LYS A 241 -17.22 14.80 37.50
C LYS A 241 -18.17 13.97 36.65
N ASP A 242 -19.48 14.11 36.87
CA ASP A 242 -20.49 13.36 36.13
C ASP A 242 -20.63 13.86 34.67
N LEU A 243 -20.45 15.17 34.41
CA LEU A 243 -20.38 15.71 33.05
C LEU A 243 -19.10 15.30 32.32
N ALA A 244 -17.97 15.11 33.03
CA ALA A 244 -16.73 14.64 32.43
C ALA A 244 -16.84 13.15 32.05
N ALA A 245 -17.46 12.32 32.90
CA ALA A 245 -17.74 10.92 32.61
C ALA A 245 -18.75 10.75 31.45
N LEU A 246 -19.80 11.57 31.39
CA LEU A 246 -20.74 11.58 30.26
C LEU A 246 -20.08 12.04 28.96
N ASN A 247 -19.13 12.99 29.00
CA ASN A 247 -18.38 13.43 27.82
C ASN A 247 -17.28 12.45 27.35
N GLU A 248 -16.83 11.52 28.22
CA GLU A 248 -15.95 10.40 27.82
C GLU A 248 -16.72 9.33 27.05
N GLU A 249 -18.00 9.09 27.39
CA GLU A 249 -18.86 8.12 26.70
C GLU A 249 -19.58 8.69 25.46
N ASP A 250 -19.87 10.00 25.40
CA ASP A 250 -20.70 10.63 24.35
C ASP A 250 -20.06 10.71 22.96
N PHE A 251 -18.72 10.75 22.87
CA PHE A 251 -17.97 10.60 21.60
C PHE A 251 -17.30 9.21 21.51
N GLY A 252 -17.76 8.28 22.35
CA GLY A 252 -17.16 6.98 22.64
C GLY A 252 -17.12 6.03 21.44
N ILE A 253 -16.11 6.23 20.59
CA ILE A 253 -15.15 5.20 20.19
C ILE A 253 -13.77 5.82 20.27
N GLY A 254 -12.90 5.16 21.02
CA GLY A 254 -11.47 5.20 20.77
C GLY A 254 -10.77 6.40 21.36
N GLY A 255 -10.23 6.23 22.57
CA GLY A 255 -8.92 6.85 22.81
C GLY A 255 -7.94 6.43 21.71
N ASP A 256 -6.87 7.19 21.54
CA ASP A 256 -5.85 6.92 20.50
C ASP A 256 -5.42 5.45 20.43
N GLU A 257 -5.43 4.74 21.58
CA GLU A 257 -5.11 3.31 21.69
C GLU A 257 -6.19 2.36 21.15
N GLU A 258 -7.47 2.66 21.34
CA GLU A 258 -8.55 1.80 20.85
C GLU A 258 -8.71 1.94 19.33
N ASP A 259 -8.64 3.16 18.77
CA ASP A 259 -8.58 3.37 17.31
C ASP A 259 -7.41 2.58 16.68
N GLU A 260 -6.28 2.59 17.37
CA GLU A 260 -5.08 1.86 17.01
C GLU A 260 -5.23 0.33 17.08
N LEU A 261 -5.95 -0.18 18.08
CA LEU A 261 -6.32 -1.59 18.21
C LEU A 261 -7.27 -2.02 17.10
N GLN A 262 -8.25 -1.18 16.76
CA GLN A 262 -9.21 -1.45 15.67
C GLN A 262 -8.49 -1.64 14.34
N ALA A 263 -7.49 -0.80 14.05
CA ALA A 263 -6.65 -0.97 12.87
C ALA A 263 -5.80 -2.25 12.92
N ALA A 264 -5.23 -2.58 14.08
CA ALA A 264 -4.44 -3.81 14.25
C ALA A 264 -5.26 -5.07 13.95
N LEU A 265 -6.46 -5.18 14.52
CA LEU A 265 -7.38 -6.30 14.31
C LEU A 265 -7.80 -6.40 12.84
N ALA A 266 -8.08 -5.27 12.19
CA ALA A 266 -8.42 -5.22 10.77
C ALA A 266 -7.27 -5.69 9.86
N ILE A 267 -6.03 -5.29 10.17
CA ILE A 267 -4.84 -5.73 9.44
C ILE A 267 -4.64 -7.24 9.60
N GLU A 268 -4.80 -7.76 10.82
CA GLU A 268 -4.71 -9.20 11.11
C GLU A 268 -5.79 -10.02 10.41
N SER A 269 -6.98 -9.45 10.27
CA SER A 269 -8.09 -10.07 9.52
C SER A 269 -7.92 -10.02 7.99
N GLY A 270 -6.77 -9.55 7.48
CA GLY A 270 -6.44 -9.62 6.06
C GLY A 270 -6.86 -8.41 5.22
N ALA A 271 -7.16 -7.25 5.84
CA ALA A 271 -7.58 -6.04 5.12
C ALA A 271 -6.61 -5.62 3.99
N LEU A 272 -5.30 -5.68 4.23
CA LEU A 272 -4.28 -5.29 3.23
C LEU A 272 -4.14 -6.32 2.11
N GLU A 273 -4.42 -7.60 2.39
CA GLU A 273 -4.45 -8.64 1.37
C GLU A 273 -5.67 -8.43 0.46
N PHE A 274 -6.83 -8.20 1.04
CA PHE A 274 -8.06 -7.87 0.32
C PHE A 274 -7.85 -6.67 -0.62
N ALA A 275 -7.24 -5.60 -0.11
CA ALA A 275 -6.93 -4.43 -0.92
C ALA A 275 -6.09 -4.77 -2.17
N ARG A 276 -5.05 -5.59 -2.03
CA ARG A 276 -4.18 -5.90 -3.18
C ARG A 276 -4.77 -6.96 -4.10
N LYS A 277 -5.32 -8.05 -3.55
CA LYS A 277 -5.75 -9.22 -4.30
C LYS A 277 -7.16 -9.05 -4.90
N GLN A 278 -8.03 -8.29 -4.24
CA GLN A 278 -9.40 -8.05 -4.70
C GLN A 278 -9.53 -6.67 -5.34
N ILE A 279 -9.32 -5.59 -4.58
CA ILE A 279 -9.61 -4.23 -5.03
C ILE A 279 -8.75 -3.80 -6.22
N LEU A 280 -7.43 -3.94 -6.14
CA LEU A 280 -6.52 -3.53 -7.23
C LEU A 280 -6.58 -4.42 -8.48
N ASN A 281 -7.26 -5.57 -8.42
CA ASN A 281 -7.42 -6.49 -9.54
C ASN A 281 -8.79 -6.34 -10.23
N THR A 282 -9.66 -5.46 -9.74
CA THR A 282 -10.92 -5.12 -10.40
C THR A 282 -10.64 -4.51 -11.79
N THR A 283 -11.49 -4.85 -12.75
CA THR A 283 -11.35 -4.40 -14.15
C THR A 283 -11.39 -2.89 -14.26
N ASP A 284 -10.41 -2.32 -14.98
CA ASP A 284 -10.24 -0.88 -15.20
C ASP A 284 -10.05 -0.04 -13.92
N PHE A 285 -9.59 -0.64 -12.81
CA PHE A 285 -9.34 0.08 -11.56
C PHE A 285 -8.46 1.32 -11.75
N GLU A 286 -7.40 1.21 -12.55
CA GLU A 286 -6.46 2.31 -12.82
C GLU A 286 -7.07 3.47 -13.63
N ARG A 287 -8.23 3.27 -14.25
CA ARG A 287 -8.89 4.33 -15.03
C ARG A 287 -9.82 5.17 -14.17
N GLU A 288 -10.28 4.63 -13.04
CA GLU A 288 -11.26 5.25 -12.15
C GLU A 288 -10.61 6.21 -11.15
N PRO A 289 -10.71 7.54 -11.32
CA PRO A 289 -9.94 8.48 -10.53
C PRO A 289 -10.34 8.52 -9.06
N LEU A 290 -11.63 8.40 -8.78
CA LEU A 290 -12.18 8.34 -7.42
C LEU A 290 -11.68 7.09 -6.69
N TRP A 291 -11.53 5.99 -7.43
CA TRP A 291 -11.07 4.74 -6.83
C TRP A 291 -9.61 4.82 -6.42
N VAL A 292 -8.78 5.22 -7.37
CA VAL A 292 -7.33 5.40 -7.17
C VAL A 292 -7.06 6.42 -6.07
N TYR A 293 -7.77 7.56 -6.06
CA TYR A 293 -7.59 8.59 -5.05
C TYR A 293 -7.91 8.08 -3.65
N ARG A 294 -9.05 7.39 -3.46
CA ARG A 294 -9.42 6.87 -2.15
C ARG A 294 -8.42 5.82 -1.66
N MET A 295 -7.99 4.92 -2.54
CA MET A 295 -6.99 3.91 -2.19
C MET A 295 -5.65 4.56 -1.82
N HIS A 296 -5.23 5.59 -2.56
CA HIS A 296 -4.05 6.39 -2.23
C HIS A 296 -4.15 7.00 -0.82
N CYS A 297 -5.29 7.61 -0.47
CA CYS A 297 -5.51 8.17 0.86
C CYS A 297 -5.41 7.11 1.96
N ILE A 298 -6.03 5.94 1.79
CA ILE A 298 -5.97 4.86 2.80
C ILE A 298 -4.52 4.38 3.01
N VAL A 299 -3.77 4.17 1.93
CA VAL A 299 -2.36 3.73 1.99
C VAL A 299 -1.48 4.77 2.68
N THR A 300 -1.61 6.03 2.30
CA THR A 300 -0.77 7.12 2.82
C THR A 300 -1.15 7.48 4.25
N ASP A 301 -2.44 7.49 4.59
CA ASP A 301 -2.92 7.75 5.94
C ASP A 301 -2.47 6.64 6.90
N LEU A 302 -2.42 5.38 6.46
CA LEU A 302 -1.83 4.27 7.24
C LEU A 302 -0.35 4.50 7.56
N ILE A 303 0.42 5.00 6.60
CA ILE A 303 1.85 5.28 6.80
C ILE A 303 2.04 6.48 7.73
N VAL A 304 1.24 7.53 7.56
CA VAL A 304 1.42 8.82 8.24
C VAL A 304 0.87 8.78 9.67
N HIS A 305 -0.34 8.25 9.86
CA HIS A 305 -1.06 8.32 11.14
C HIS A 305 -0.90 7.05 11.99
N MET A 306 -0.46 5.93 11.40
CA MET A 306 -0.35 4.62 12.06
C MET A 306 0.99 3.94 11.75
N ALA A 307 2.09 4.71 11.71
CA ALA A 307 3.44 4.21 11.45
C ALA A 307 3.86 3.06 12.39
N VAL A 308 3.38 3.06 13.64
CA VAL A 308 3.63 1.99 14.62
C VAL A 308 3.03 0.67 14.15
N ARG A 309 1.80 0.67 13.62
CA ARG A 309 1.15 -0.53 13.06
C ARG A 309 1.92 -1.07 11.86
N VAL A 310 2.38 -0.19 10.96
CA VAL A 310 3.22 -0.59 9.82
C VAL A 310 4.52 -1.25 10.30
N LYS A 311 5.13 -0.72 11.35
CA LYS A 311 6.32 -1.32 11.98
C LYS A 311 6.02 -2.67 12.62
N GLU A 312 4.88 -2.84 13.29
CA GLU A 312 4.48 -4.10 13.92
C GLU A 312 4.23 -5.21 12.91
N ILE A 313 3.59 -4.92 11.77
CA ILE A 313 3.44 -5.90 10.68
C ILE A 313 4.81 -6.44 10.28
N ARG A 314 5.80 -5.55 10.12
CA ARG A 314 7.16 -5.93 9.77
C ARG A 314 7.83 -6.76 10.87
N LEU A 315 7.74 -6.33 12.12
CA LEU A 315 8.35 -7.06 13.24
C LEU A 315 7.75 -8.45 13.38
N ARG A 316 6.45 -8.61 13.17
CA ARG A 316 5.79 -9.92 13.14
C ARG A 316 6.33 -10.82 12.05
N ASP A 317 6.48 -10.30 10.83
CA ASP A 317 7.06 -11.06 9.71
C ASP A 317 8.52 -11.47 10.01
N GLU A 318 9.33 -10.57 10.58
CA GLU A 318 10.70 -10.88 10.98
C GLU A 318 10.75 -11.92 12.11
N ASP A 319 9.83 -11.86 13.08
CA ASP A 319 9.75 -12.82 14.17
C ASP A 319 9.30 -14.20 13.66
N ILE A 320 8.36 -14.27 12.72
CA ILE A 320 7.94 -15.51 12.04
C ILE A 320 9.13 -16.11 11.29
N LEU A 321 9.84 -15.29 10.50
CA LEU A 321 11.02 -15.73 9.77
C LEU A 321 12.12 -16.25 10.71
N ARG A 322 12.37 -15.55 11.83
CA ARG A 322 13.39 -15.93 12.82
C ARG A 322 13.01 -17.20 13.60
N SER A 323 11.73 -17.38 13.92
CA SER A 323 11.26 -18.51 14.75
C SER A 323 10.99 -19.78 13.94
N THR A 324 10.45 -19.67 12.73
CA THR A 324 10.02 -20.81 11.91
C THR A 324 10.94 -21.08 10.71
N GLY A 325 11.75 -20.10 10.30
CA GLY A 325 12.51 -20.16 9.04
C GLY A 325 11.63 -20.05 7.78
N PHE A 326 10.31 -19.91 7.93
CA PHE A 326 9.37 -19.74 6.83
C PHE A 326 9.44 -18.32 6.29
N ASP A 327 9.44 -18.18 4.97
CA ASP A 327 9.40 -16.87 4.32
C ASP A 327 7.97 -16.30 4.34
N PRO A 328 7.67 -15.27 5.18
CA PRO A 328 6.33 -14.69 5.27
C PRO A 328 5.89 -14.00 3.96
N SER A 329 6.83 -13.64 3.07
CA SER A 329 6.49 -13.03 1.78
C SER A 329 5.81 -14.02 0.81
N SER A 330 6.05 -15.32 0.97
CA SER A 330 5.48 -16.38 0.13
C SER A 330 3.96 -16.54 0.33
N THR A 331 3.48 -16.22 1.52
CA THR A 331 2.05 -16.25 1.89
C THR A 331 1.22 -15.15 1.21
N GLY A 332 1.86 -14.12 0.67
CA GLY A 332 1.15 -12.98 0.08
C GLY A 332 0.37 -12.14 1.10
N HIS A 333 0.78 -12.17 2.37
CA HIS A 333 0.29 -11.33 3.48
C HIS A 333 1.45 -10.49 4.06
N GLY A 334 1.21 -9.79 5.16
CA GLY A 334 2.26 -9.09 5.91
C GLY A 334 2.81 -7.83 5.23
N PHE A 335 4.04 -7.47 5.59
CA PHE A 335 4.73 -6.26 5.17
C PHE A 335 5.13 -6.33 3.69
N ALA A 336 5.55 -7.51 3.22
CA ALA A 336 5.83 -7.74 1.80
C ALA A 336 4.59 -7.46 0.93
N ASN A 337 3.41 -7.93 1.35
CA ASN A 337 2.15 -7.63 0.68
C ASN A 337 1.85 -6.12 0.67
N PHE A 338 2.14 -5.40 1.76
CA PHE A 338 1.95 -3.96 1.82
C PHE A 338 2.86 -3.20 0.84
N LEU A 339 4.14 -3.59 0.71
CA LEU A 339 5.03 -3.00 -0.31
C LEU A 339 4.55 -3.30 -1.74
N LEU A 340 4.05 -4.52 -1.99
CA LEU A 340 3.47 -4.90 -3.28
C LEU A 340 2.15 -4.19 -3.57
N LEU A 341 1.34 -3.86 -2.56
CA LEU A 341 0.14 -3.05 -2.68
C LEU A 341 0.49 -1.65 -3.21
N ILE A 342 1.48 -1.00 -2.60
CA ILE A 342 2.02 0.29 -3.05
C ILE A 342 2.56 0.16 -4.48
N ALA A 343 3.35 -0.88 -4.76
CA ALA A 343 3.90 -1.14 -6.08
C ALA A 343 2.81 -1.23 -7.16
N GLN A 344 1.77 -2.02 -6.92
CA GLN A 344 0.69 -2.26 -7.87
C GLN A 344 -0.16 -0.99 -8.08
N LEU A 345 -0.49 -0.28 -7.00
CA LEU A 345 -1.28 0.95 -7.08
C LEU A 345 -0.63 2.01 -7.98
N TYR A 346 0.69 2.23 -7.90
CA TYR A 346 1.35 3.30 -8.65
C TYR A 346 1.99 2.86 -9.98
N ASN A 347 2.04 1.56 -10.31
CA ASN A 347 2.72 1.06 -11.52
C ASN A 347 1.94 1.33 -12.82
N GLN A 348 1.67 2.60 -13.11
CA GLN A 348 0.97 3.09 -14.29
C GLN A 348 1.83 4.15 -15.00
N PRO A 349 2.85 3.73 -15.79
CA PRO A 349 3.74 4.66 -16.47
C PRO A 349 2.98 5.60 -17.40
N GLY A 350 3.20 6.92 -17.27
CA GLY A 350 2.58 7.92 -18.12
C GLY A 350 1.19 8.40 -17.67
N SER A 351 0.58 7.76 -16.67
CA SER A 351 -0.66 8.27 -16.08
C SER A 351 -0.38 9.53 -15.24
N ARG A 352 -1.02 10.65 -15.58
CA ARG A 352 -0.88 11.92 -14.83
C ARG A 352 -1.38 11.80 -13.38
N LEU A 353 -2.45 11.04 -13.16
CA LEU A 353 -3.03 10.83 -11.84
C LEU A 353 -2.07 10.08 -10.92
N HIS A 354 -1.63 8.88 -11.32
CA HIS A 354 -0.68 8.07 -10.57
C HIS A 354 0.68 8.75 -10.44
N GLY A 355 1.10 9.49 -11.49
CA GLY A 355 2.25 10.38 -11.48
C GLY A 355 2.21 11.39 -10.34
N ARG A 356 1.09 12.10 -10.20
CA ARG A 356 0.88 13.12 -9.17
C ARG A 356 0.81 12.52 -7.77
N LEU A 357 0.04 11.44 -7.60
CA LEU A 357 -0.13 10.79 -6.29
C LEU A 357 1.16 10.10 -5.82
N GLY A 358 1.90 9.47 -6.73
CA GLY A 358 3.19 8.86 -6.43
C GLY A 358 4.27 9.87 -6.06
N LEU A 359 4.14 11.14 -6.47
CA LEU A 359 5.07 12.20 -6.08
C LEU A 359 5.04 12.53 -4.59
N GLU A 360 3.95 12.25 -3.87
CA GLU A 360 3.88 12.47 -2.42
C GLU A 360 4.89 11.64 -1.63
N PHE A 361 5.34 10.51 -2.18
CA PHE A 361 6.37 9.67 -1.54
C PHE A 361 7.77 10.27 -1.62
N TRP A 362 7.98 11.28 -2.47
CA TRP A 362 9.29 11.82 -2.78
C TRP A 362 9.47 13.21 -2.18
N TRP A 363 10.63 13.40 -1.54
CA TRP A 363 11.04 14.69 -0.98
C TRP A 363 12.50 15.00 -1.38
N PRO A 364 12.86 16.27 -1.69
CA PRO A 364 14.24 16.65 -1.97
C PRO A 364 15.17 16.25 -0.82
N VAL A 365 16.11 15.35 -1.11
CA VAL A 365 16.97 14.66 -0.14
C VAL A 365 17.77 15.61 0.76
N GLY A 366 18.06 16.83 0.28
CA GLY A 366 18.85 17.87 0.96
C GLY A 366 18.10 18.72 2.00
N GLU A 367 16.77 18.64 2.08
CA GLU A 367 15.96 19.46 3.01
C GLU A 367 15.55 18.70 4.28
N LEU A 368 15.72 17.37 4.32
CA LEU A 368 15.41 16.53 5.48
C LEU A 368 16.32 16.78 6.68
N THR A 369 17.47 17.42 6.50
CA THR A 369 18.39 17.75 7.61
C THR A 369 17.89 18.87 8.52
N ASN A 370 16.93 19.67 8.04
CA ASN A 370 16.41 20.83 8.76
C ASN A 370 15.11 20.54 9.53
N ILE A 371 14.51 19.36 9.33
CA ILE A 371 13.30 18.95 10.05
C ILE A 371 13.71 18.00 11.16
N ALA A 372 13.74 18.51 12.40
CA ALA A 372 13.92 17.68 13.59
C ALA A 372 12.94 16.50 13.58
N PRO A 373 13.32 15.33 14.09
CA PRO A 373 12.37 14.23 14.23
C PRO A 373 11.32 14.66 15.24
N VAL A 374 10.12 15.01 14.77
CA VAL A 374 8.96 15.17 15.64
C VAL A 374 8.68 13.77 16.20
N ALA A 375 9.11 13.56 17.44
CA ALA A 375 8.62 12.44 18.23
C ALA A 375 7.11 12.61 18.33
N LEU A 376 6.35 11.68 17.73
CA LEU A 376 4.94 11.53 18.08
C LEU A 376 4.89 11.22 19.59
N GLY A 377 4.21 12.07 20.36
CA GLY A 377 3.70 11.71 21.69
C GLY A 377 4.51 12.14 22.91
N SER A 378 5.00 13.37 23.00
CA SER A 378 5.34 13.94 24.32
C SER A 378 5.00 15.43 24.41
N ASN A 379 3.99 15.72 25.23
CA ASN A 379 3.78 17.04 25.78
C ASN A 379 4.97 17.37 26.70
N ASP A 380 5.85 18.27 26.27
CA ASP A 380 6.65 19.07 27.20
C ASP A 380 6.94 20.43 26.54
N LEU A 381 5.99 21.35 26.74
CA LEU A 381 6.26 22.77 26.71
C LEU A 381 7.15 23.07 27.92
N LEU A 382 8.41 23.44 27.68
CA LEU A 382 9.23 24.42 28.42
C LEU A 382 10.74 24.16 28.19
N SER A 383 11.45 25.06 27.49
CA SER A 383 12.66 25.69 28.03
C SER A 383 13.23 26.79 27.10
N PRO A 384 13.95 27.80 27.66
CA PRO A 384 14.29 29.03 26.95
C PRO A 384 15.72 29.03 26.36
N SER A 385 15.87 29.83 25.30
CA SER A 385 17.08 30.53 24.82
C SER A 385 18.47 30.00 25.21
N THR A 386 19.25 29.58 24.22
CA THR A 386 20.69 29.91 24.18
C THR A 386 21.11 30.29 22.75
N VAL A 387 21.83 31.40 22.69
CA VAL A 387 22.43 32.02 21.50
C VAL A 387 23.66 31.22 21.12
N ASP A 388 23.78 30.77 19.87
CA ASP A 388 25.09 30.51 19.29
C ASP A 388 25.21 30.97 17.84
N LYS A 389 26.30 31.66 17.56
CA LYS A 389 26.60 32.40 16.32
C LYS A 389 27.57 31.57 15.47
N SER A 390 27.17 31.09 14.30
CA SER A 390 28.12 30.94 13.18
C SER A 390 27.42 31.00 11.80
N PRO A 391 28.10 31.49 10.73
CA PRO A 391 27.45 31.98 9.53
C PRO A 391 27.47 30.95 8.39
N ARG A 392 26.30 30.66 7.80
CA ARG A 392 26.18 29.94 6.51
C ARG A 392 25.06 30.57 5.65
N PRO A 393 25.13 30.43 4.31
CA PRO A 393 24.81 31.50 3.38
C PRO A 393 23.31 31.71 3.20
N LYS A 394 22.93 33.00 3.13
CA LYS A 394 21.57 33.45 2.85
C LYS A 394 21.26 33.26 1.37
N PHE A 395 20.49 32.24 1.03
CA PHE A 395 19.66 32.30 -0.18
C PHE A 395 18.29 32.82 0.20
N HIS A 396 18.02 34.06 -0.22
CA HIS A 396 16.70 34.66 -0.19
C HIS A 396 15.80 33.95 -1.21
N THR A 397 14.74 33.31 -0.72
CA THR A 397 13.51 33.13 -1.51
C THR A 397 12.37 33.74 -0.70
N TYR A 398 11.76 34.77 -1.28
CA TYR A 398 10.60 35.48 -0.78
C TYR A 398 9.37 34.57 -0.67
N GLY A 399 8.54 34.83 0.33
CA GLY A 399 7.13 34.44 0.34
C GLY A 399 6.74 33.69 1.60
N SER A 400 5.80 34.25 2.36
CA SER A 400 5.07 33.61 3.46
C SER A 400 4.86 32.12 3.19
N GLN A 401 5.53 31.24 3.94
CA GLN A 401 5.22 29.82 3.91
C GLN A 401 3.80 29.69 4.47
N SER A 402 2.85 29.37 3.60
CA SER A 402 1.50 29.02 4.01
C SER A 402 1.56 27.79 4.91
N ARG A 403 0.85 27.79 6.05
CA ARG A 403 0.81 26.65 6.99
C ARG A 403 0.35 25.35 6.33
N ASN A 404 -0.43 25.43 5.27
CA ASN A 404 -0.81 24.26 4.47
C ASN A 404 0.40 23.60 3.80
N ALA A 405 1.37 24.39 3.35
CA ALA A 405 2.63 23.86 2.82
C ALA A 405 3.44 23.15 3.91
N GLU A 406 3.42 23.62 5.16
CA GLU A 406 4.11 22.96 6.27
C GLU A 406 3.52 21.58 6.62
N LEU A 407 2.20 21.45 6.62
CA LEU A 407 1.52 20.16 6.85
C LEU A 407 1.77 19.17 5.71
N ASP A 408 1.71 19.65 4.47
CA ASP A 408 2.09 18.87 3.30
C ASP A 408 3.55 18.38 3.42
N ASN A 409 4.44 19.21 3.98
CA ASN A 409 5.83 18.83 4.23
C ASN A 409 5.96 17.75 5.31
N ILE A 410 5.18 17.79 6.40
CA ILE A 410 5.21 16.75 7.45
C ILE A 410 4.75 15.41 6.89
N ARG A 411 3.65 15.42 6.12
CA ARG A 411 3.11 14.24 5.44
C ARG A 411 4.14 13.64 4.47
N GLN A 412 4.69 14.46 3.57
CA GLN A 412 5.71 14.01 2.62
C GLN A 412 6.99 13.54 3.34
N ALA A 413 7.39 14.19 4.44
CA ALA A 413 8.51 13.77 5.27
C ALA A 413 8.27 12.39 5.92
N ALA A 414 7.05 12.08 6.36
CA ALA A 414 6.70 10.74 6.87
C ALA A 414 6.78 9.68 5.76
N LEU A 415 6.26 9.97 4.56
CA LEU A 415 6.28 9.05 3.42
C LEU A 415 7.70 8.75 2.92
N ILE A 416 8.57 9.76 2.79
CA ILE A 416 9.97 9.54 2.39
C ILE A 416 10.77 8.84 3.49
N ARG A 417 10.48 9.11 4.77
CA ARG A 417 11.08 8.37 5.90
C ARG A 417 10.67 6.90 5.85
N PHE A 418 9.41 6.60 5.59
CA PHE A 418 8.94 5.23 5.36
C PHE A 418 9.73 4.56 4.22
N LEU A 419 9.90 5.24 3.08
CA LEU A 419 10.66 4.70 1.95
C LEU A 419 12.10 4.37 2.33
N ARG A 420 12.79 5.25 3.06
CA ARG A 420 14.17 5.01 3.54
C ARG A 420 14.22 3.86 4.55
N LEU A 421 13.34 3.86 5.55
CA LEU A 421 13.28 2.81 6.56
C LEU A 421 12.96 1.45 5.95
N ALA A 422 12.10 1.39 4.94
CA ALA A 422 11.85 0.16 4.19
C ALA A 422 13.12 -0.30 3.46
N GLY A 423 13.88 0.62 2.87
CA GLY A 423 15.13 0.35 2.17
C GLY A 423 16.31 -0.10 3.04
N ASP A 424 16.42 0.41 4.27
CA ASP A 424 17.45 0.00 5.23
C ASP A 424 17.27 -1.46 5.69
N MET A 425 16.04 -1.95 5.63
CA MET A 425 15.62 -3.26 6.13
C MET A 425 15.61 -4.34 5.06
N VAL A 426 16.09 -4.03 3.85
CA VAL A 426 16.16 -4.95 2.71
C VAL A 426 17.30 -5.99 2.85
N THR A 427 17.92 -6.09 4.02
CA THR A 427 18.86 -7.20 4.36
C THR A 427 18.16 -8.56 4.29
N ALA A 428 16.84 -8.60 4.48
CA ALA A 428 16.05 -9.82 4.35
C ALA A 428 15.73 -10.08 2.85
N PRO A 429 16.15 -11.24 2.28
CA PRO A 429 15.90 -11.57 0.87
C PRO A 429 14.42 -11.48 0.47
N CYS A 430 13.52 -11.82 1.40
CA CYS A 430 12.07 -11.78 1.22
C CYS A 430 11.47 -10.37 1.02
N LEU A 431 12.16 -9.32 1.48
CA LEU A 431 11.71 -7.93 1.34
C LEU A 431 12.37 -7.20 0.17
N PHE A 432 13.46 -7.73 -0.37
CA PHE A 432 14.19 -7.13 -1.49
C PHE A 432 13.32 -6.94 -2.73
N LEU A 433 12.68 -8.02 -3.18
CA LEU A 433 11.86 -7.98 -4.38
C LEU A 433 10.60 -7.09 -4.22
N PRO A 434 9.83 -7.20 -3.13
CA PRO A 434 8.73 -6.26 -2.85
C PRO A 434 9.16 -4.80 -2.82
N TYR A 435 10.29 -4.48 -2.16
CA TYR A 435 10.79 -3.10 -2.08
C TYR A 435 11.22 -2.54 -3.44
N LEU A 436 11.95 -3.32 -4.26
CA LEU A 436 12.33 -2.88 -5.61
C LEU A 436 11.12 -2.69 -6.53
N ARG A 437 10.11 -3.57 -6.43
CA ARG A 437 8.85 -3.41 -7.16
C ARG A 437 8.12 -2.14 -6.73
N MET A 438 8.13 -1.82 -5.44
CA MET A 438 7.57 -0.58 -4.90
C MET A 438 8.28 0.64 -5.49
N LEU A 439 9.62 0.70 -5.43
CA LEU A 439 10.41 1.78 -6.04
C LEU A 439 10.12 1.92 -7.54
N HIS A 440 10.03 0.80 -8.25
CA HIS A 440 9.72 0.78 -9.68
C HIS A 440 8.31 1.33 -9.96
N GLY A 441 7.31 0.98 -9.14
CA GLY A 441 5.94 1.51 -9.24
C GLY A 441 5.88 3.02 -8.98
N LEU A 442 6.60 3.50 -7.96
CA LEU A 442 6.68 4.93 -7.62
C LEU A 442 7.45 5.77 -8.66
N CYS A 443 8.22 5.15 -9.55
CA CYS A 443 8.88 5.80 -10.69
C CYS A 443 7.90 5.99 -11.87
N CYS A 444 6.81 6.74 -11.64
CA CYS A 444 5.73 6.98 -12.60
C CYS A 444 5.84 8.32 -13.38
N SER A 445 6.71 9.24 -12.92
CA SER A 445 6.94 10.55 -13.56
C SER A 445 8.43 10.87 -13.69
N ARG A 446 8.80 11.85 -14.53
CA ARG A 446 10.19 12.32 -14.68
C ARG A 446 10.78 12.79 -13.35
N SER A 447 10.02 13.57 -12.58
CA SER A 447 10.44 14.08 -11.28
C SER A 447 10.64 12.94 -10.28
N ALA A 448 9.70 11.99 -10.20
CA ALA A 448 9.82 10.83 -9.33
C ALA A 448 11.04 9.96 -9.69
N ALA A 449 11.29 9.73 -10.98
CA ALA A 449 12.46 8.99 -11.45
C ALA A 449 13.78 9.70 -11.09
N GLY A 450 13.83 11.03 -11.24
CA GLY A 450 14.98 11.84 -10.84
C GLY A 450 15.22 11.80 -9.32
N LEU A 451 14.16 11.85 -8.51
CA LEU A 451 14.25 11.76 -7.05
C LEU A 451 14.66 10.35 -6.61
N CYS A 452 14.19 9.30 -7.27
CA CYS A 452 14.64 7.92 -7.05
C CYS A 452 16.13 7.74 -7.39
N PHE A 453 16.58 8.29 -8.52
CA PHE A 453 18.00 8.29 -8.89
C PHE A 453 18.86 8.98 -7.81
N SER A 454 18.43 10.15 -7.34
CA SER A 454 19.08 10.90 -6.28
C SER A 454 19.07 10.17 -4.94
N LEU A 455 18.00 9.45 -4.60
CA LEU A 455 17.93 8.63 -3.38
C LEU A 455 19.00 7.54 -3.40
N LEU A 456 19.05 6.74 -4.48
CA LEU A 456 20.03 5.65 -4.64
C LEU A 456 21.48 6.15 -4.66
N LYS A 457 21.71 7.37 -5.16
CA LYS A 457 23.01 8.03 -5.14
C LYS A 457 23.37 8.58 -3.76
N ALA A 458 22.43 9.22 -3.07
CA ALA A 458 22.65 9.79 -1.74
C ALA A 458 22.93 8.72 -0.68
N ASN A 459 22.30 7.55 -0.82
CA ASN A 459 22.55 6.38 0.02
C ASN A 459 24.03 5.93 -0.01
N ALA A 460 24.74 6.14 -1.13
CA ALA A 460 26.17 5.83 -1.24
C ALA A 460 27.06 6.84 -0.48
N THR A 461 26.61 8.09 -0.32
CA THR A 461 27.41 9.19 0.24
C THR A 461 27.26 9.39 1.75
N ASN A 462 26.26 8.77 2.40
CA ASN A 462 26.01 8.89 3.84
C ASN A 462 26.09 7.52 4.54
N PRO A 463 27.29 7.01 4.84
CA PRO A 463 27.46 5.72 5.52
C PRO A 463 27.15 5.73 7.04
N GLY A 464 26.66 6.85 7.60
CA GLY A 464 26.43 7.01 9.05
C GLY A 464 24.97 6.78 9.47
N ARG A 465 24.76 5.74 10.31
CA ARG A 465 23.47 5.21 10.83
C ARG A 465 22.54 4.65 9.74
N GLY A 466 22.66 3.35 9.49
CA GLY A 466 21.77 2.61 8.59
C GLY A 466 22.12 2.88 7.12
N ALA A 467 23.27 2.40 6.67
CA ALA A 467 23.60 2.44 5.25
C ALA A 467 22.53 1.62 4.50
N SER A 468 21.62 2.29 3.80
CA SER A 468 20.67 1.62 2.91
C SER A 468 21.48 0.74 1.95
N LEU A 469 21.21 -0.57 2.00
CA LEU A 469 21.94 -1.59 1.24
C LEU A 469 21.79 -1.43 -0.28
N ILE A 470 20.81 -0.62 -0.70
CA ILE A 470 20.43 -0.44 -2.09
C ILE A 470 21.01 0.88 -2.58
N THR A 471 22.18 0.77 -3.20
CA THR A 471 22.87 1.86 -3.88
C THR A 471 23.13 1.51 -5.34
N TRP A 472 23.47 2.51 -6.15
CA TRP A 472 23.95 2.27 -7.52
C TRP A 472 25.20 1.40 -7.53
N ASP A 473 26.14 1.65 -6.62
CA ASP A 473 27.36 0.85 -6.50
C ASP A 473 27.08 -0.61 -6.15
N HIS A 474 26.12 -0.87 -5.24
CA HIS A 474 25.67 -2.23 -4.92
C HIS A 474 25.15 -2.94 -6.16
N PHE A 475 24.23 -2.31 -6.91
CA PHE A 475 23.69 -2.90 -8.14
C PHE A 475 24.78 -3.22 -9.17
N PHE A 476 25.68 -2.28 -9.45
CA PHE A 476 26.75 -2.50 -10.43
C PHE A 476 27.76 -3.54 -9.97
N ASN A 477 28.09 -3.58 -8.68
CA ASN A 477 28.97 -4.60 -8.12
C ASN A 477 28.33 -5.99 -8.21
N SER A 478 27.05 -6.14 -7.83
CA SER A 478 26.31 -7.40 -7.99
C SER A 478 26.26 -7.84 -9.46
N PHE A 479 25.99 -6.92 -10.41
CA PHE A 479 26.02 -7.25 -11.85
C PHE A 479 27.39 -7.77 -12.31
N ARG A 480 28.48 -7.13 -11.87
CA ARG A 480 29.86 -7.56 -12.20
C ARG A 480 30.15 -8.94 -11.62
N GLN A 481 29.72 -9.22 -10.39
CA GLN A 481 29.91 -10.51 -9.74
C GLN A 481 29.10 -11.62 -10.43
N TYR A 482 27.83 -11.40 -10.78
CA TYR A 482 27.05 -12.37 -11.58
C TYR A 482 27.64 -12.60 -12.97
N LEU A 483 28.13 -11.55 -13.63
CA LEU A 483 28.79 -11.68 -14.93
C LEU A 483 30.07 -12.50 -14.82
N ASN A 484 30.89 -12.25 -13.79
CA ASN A 484 32.10 -13.03 -13.53
C ASN A 484 31.77 -14.48 -13.21
N HIS A 485 30.69 -14.74 -12.46
CA HIS A 485 30.22 -16.08 -12.18
C HIS A 485 29.79 -16.82 -13.47
N MET A 486 29.01 -16.16 -14.34
CA MET A 486 28.59 -16.75 -15.63
C MET A 486 29.77 -17.03 -16.57
N LYS A 487 30.87 -16.28 -16.44
CA LYS A 487 32.10 -16.48 -17.22
C LYS A 487 32.98 -17.62 -16.70
N GLN A 488 32.75 -18.14 -15.48
CA GLN A 488 33.54 -19.25 -14.93
C GLN A 488 33.11 -20.59 -15.54
N VAL A 489 34.08 -21.34 -16.05
CA VAL A 489 33.88 -22.68 -16.63
C VAL A 489 33.82 -23.73 -15.52
N VAL A 490 32.86 -24.65 -15.58
CA VAL A 490 32.81 -25.81 -14.67
C VAL A 490 33.80 -26.86 -15.17
N VAL A 491 34.84 -27.14 -14.37
CA VAL A 491 35.62 -28.38 -14.52
C VAL A 491 34.95 -29.43 -13.63
N GLN A 492 34.34 -30.46 -14.20
CA GLN A 492 33.90 -31.62 -13.41
C GLN A 492 35.14 -32.34 -12.85
N PRO A 493 35.25 -32.60 -11.54
CA PRO A 493 36.21 -33.57 -11.02
C PRO A 493 35.67 -34.98 -11.29
N GLU A 494 36.55 -35.90 -11.71
CA GLU A 494 36.25 -37.33 -11.80
C GLU A 494 35.67 -37.90 -10.48
N PRO A 495 34.88 -38.98 -10.54
CA PRO A 495 34.27 -39.58 -9.37
C PRO A 495 35.33 -40.39 -8.62
N MET A 496 36.10 -39.75 -7.74
CA MET A 496 36.90 -40.44 -6.74
C MET A 496 36.27 -40.24 -5.36
N ASN A 497 35.89 -41.37 -4.77
CA ASN A 497 35.26 -41.52 -3.47
C ASN A 497 36.02 -40.82 -2.34
N PHE A 498 35.73 -39.55 -2.12
CA PHE A 498 35.80 -38.92 -0.81
C PHE A 498 34.61 -37.99 -0.69
N ARG A 499 33.78 -38.21 0.34
CA ARG A 499 32.74 -37.30 0.82
C ARG A 499 33.41 -35.98 1.23
N ILE A 500 33.72 -35.14 0.25
CA ILE A 500 33.78 -33.70 0.46
C ILE A 500 32.32 -33.29 0.38
N GLN A 501 31.76 -32.83 1.50
CA GLN A 501 30.47 -32.14 1.50
C GLN A 501 30.50 -31.18 0.32
N ALA A 502 29.61 -31.37 -0.65
CA ALA A 502 29.31 -30.33 -1.61
C ALA A 502 28.96 -29.12 -0.77
N SER A 503 29.91 -28.18 -0.66
CA SER A 503 29.61 -26.85 -0.19
C SER A 503 28.58 -26.36 -1.19
N ASN A 504 27.30 -26.44 -0.81
CA ASN A 504 26.25 -25.60 -1.34
C ASN A 504 26.81 -24.18 -1.29
N GLN A 505 27.46 -23.74 -2.36
CA GLN A 505 27.94 -22.36 -2.46
C GLN A 505 26.69 -21.54 -2.72
N LEU A 506 26.04 -21.20 -1.61
CA LEU A 506 25.07 -20.12 -1.49
C LEU A 506 25.65 -18.93 -2.26
N TYR A 507 24.96 -18.47 -3.30
CA TYR A 507 25.24 -17.22 -3.94
C TYR A 507 24.79 -16.08 -3.00
N PRO A 508 25.69 -15.27 -2.40
CA PRO A 508 25.29 -14.30 -1.39
C PRO A 508 25.22 -12.85 -1.90
N HIS A 509 25.37 -12.58 -3.20
CA HIS A 509 25.86 -11.26 -3.63
C HIS A 509 24.80 -10.17 -3.89
N LEU A 510 23.56 -10.54 -4.21
CA LEU A 510 22.49 -9.54 -4.41
C LEU A 510 21.83 -9.13 -3.10
N TYR A 511 21.68 -10.11 -2.21
CA TYR A 511 20.91 -10.00 -0.97
C TYR A 511 21.80 -9.75 0.27
N PHE A 512 23.11 -10.02 0.19
CA PHE A 512 24.06 -9.74 1.27
C PHE A 512 25.25 -8.90 0.75
N ASN A 513 25.71 -7.97 1.59
CA ASN A 513 26.93 -7.20 1.34
C ASN A 513 28.12 -7.92 1.99
N ASP A 514 29.23 -8.10 1.27
CA ASP A 514 30.48 -8.76 1.70
C ASP A 514 31.26 -7.98 2.78
N GLY A 515 30.58 -7.20 3.64
CA GLY A 515 31.17 -6.34 4.68
C GLY A 515 31.23 -6.95 6.07
N VAL A 516 30.61 -8.12 6.31
CA VAL A 516 30.65 -8.80 7.62
C VAL A 516 31.00 -10.26 7.43
N THR A 517 32.30 -10.56 7.41
CA THR A 517 32.77 -11.95 7.54
C THR A 517 32.25 -12.53 8.87
N PRO A 518 31.44 -13.60 8.88
CA PRO A 518 31.22 -14.37 10.09
C PRO A 518 32.52 -15.11 10.37
N ARG A 519 33.30 -14.65 11.35
CA ARG A 519 34.40 -15.44 11.90
C ARG A 519 33.83 -16.76 12.37
N SER A 520 34.11 -17.84 11.64
CA SER A 520 33.82 -19.21 12.07
C SER A 520 34.51 -19.44 13.42
N ARG A 521 33.73 -19.47 14.50
CA ARG A 521 34.19 -19.96 15.81
C ARG A 521 34.29 -21.48 15.68
N VAL A 522 35.48 -21.95 15.30
CA VAL A 522 35.84 -23.36 15.52
C VAL A 522 36.10 -23.53 17.01
N SER A 523 35.12 -24.12 17.69
CA SER A 523 35.22 -24.66 19.05
C SER A 523 36.36 -25.67 19.11
N GLY A 524 37.43 -25.35 19.83
CA GLY A 524 38.51 -26.27 20.13
C GLY A 524 38.11 -27.28 21.20
N PHE A 525 38.36 -28.56 20.93
CA PHE A 525 38.73 -29.55 21.94
C PHE A 525 39.80 -30.48 21.36
N PRO A 526 40.78 -30.92 22.17
CA PRO A 526 42.04 -31.46 21.70
C PRO A 526 41.97 -32.98 21.46
N ARG A 527 42.75 -33.49 20.50
CA ARG A 527 42.99 -34.92 20.40
C ARG A 527 44.49 -35.23 20.33
N SER A 528 44.88 -36.15 21.20
CA SER A 528 46.22 -36.62 21.52
C SER A 528 46.82 -37.52 20.44
N THR A 529 48.14 -37.38 20.26
CA THR A 529 49.18 -38.41 20.06
C THR A 529 48.79 -39.78 19.45
N THR A 530 49.40 -40.13 18.31
CA THR A 530 50.48 -41.14 18.10
C THR A 530 50.58 -41.48 16.60
N GLU A 531 51.72 -41.18 15.96
CA GLU A 531 52.75 -42.12 15.48
C GLU A 531 52.32 -43.14 14.41
N SER A 532 52.91 -43.00 13.21
CA SER A 532 53.62 -44.07 12.44
C SER A 532 53.78 -43.60 10.98
N MET A 533 54.92 -43.08 10.54
CA MET A 533 56.15 -43.73 10.06
C MET A 533 56.11 -44.37 8.65
N TYR A 534 57.00 -43.83 7.79
CA TYR A 534 57.62 -44.37 6.56
C TYR A 534 56.71 -44.61 5.33
N GLY A 535 57.14 -44.38 4.09
CA GLY A 535 58.45 -44.01 3.55
C GLY A 535 58.40 -43.88 2.02
N HIS A 536 59.40 -43.19 1.47
CA HIS A 536 59.65 -42.94 0.05
C HIS A 536 59.60 -44.18 -0.88
N ARG A 537 59.15 -43.96 -2.14
CA ARG A 537 59.97 -44.33 -3.31
C ARG A 537 59.58 -43.58 -4.60
N LYS A 538 60.63 -43.10 -5.28
CA LYS A 538 60.69 -42.52 -6.63
C LYS A 538 60.51 -43.60 -7.70
N GLY A 539 60.09 -43.22 -8.92
CA GLY A 539 60.46 -43.95 -10.14
C GLY A 539 59.51 -43.81 -11.33
N SER A 540 59.90 -42.94 -12.25
CA SER A 540 59.46 -42.76 -13.65
C SER A 540 59.01 -43.99 -14.45
N THR A 541 58.09 -43.80 -15.41
CA THR A 541 58.33 -43.97 -16.86
C THR A 541 57.19 -43.38 -17.70
N SER A 542 57.56 -42.66 -18.74
CA SER A 542 56.74 -42.09 -19.81
C SER A 542 56.22 -43.16 -20.78
N SER A 543 54.99 -43.00 -21.28
CA SER A 543 54.61 -43.46 -22.61
C SER A 543 53.50 -42.57 -23.17
N ASP A 544 53.81 -42.01 -24.33
CA ASP A 544 53.05 -41.09 -25.16
C ASP A 544 51.79 -41.70 -25.82
N ILE A 545 50.93 -40.77 -26.26
CA ILE A 545 49.92 -40.84 -27.34
C ILE A 545 48.53 -41.40 -26.97
N GLY A 546 47.56 -40.49 -27.08
CA GLY A 546 46.13 -40.76 -27.15
C GLY A 546 45.32 -39.48 -27.07
N ALA A 547 45.47 -38.59 -28.07
CA ALA A 547 44.63 -37.41 -28.21
C ALA A 547 43.21 -37.82 -28.60
N THR A 548 42.39 -38.16 -27.61
CA THR A 548 40.93 -38.24 -27.74
C THR A 548 40.36 -36.93 -27.23
N THR A 549 40.05 -36.03 -28.15
CA THR A 549 39.22 -34.85 -27.89
C THR A 549 37.83 -35.32 -27.47
N VAL A 550 37.61 -35.45 -26.17
CA VAL A 550 36.27 -35.60 -25.58
C VAL A 550 35.54 -34.26 -25.80
N PRO A 551 34.32 -34.25 -26.36
CA PRO A 551 33.56 -33.00 -26.45
C PRO A 551 33.25 -32.55 -25.01
N MET A 552 33.96 -31.52 -24.54
CA MET A 552 33.58 -30.83 -23.30
C MET A 552 32.17 -30.29 -23.50
N ASN A 553 31.21 -30.86 -22.79
CA ASN A 553 29.86 -30.35 -22.73
C ASN A 553 29.91 -29.04 -21.93
N ILE A 554 30.12 -27.92 -22.64
CA ILE A 554 30.17 -26.58 -22.06
C ILE A 554 28.75 -26.19 -21.67
N GLN A 555 28.33 -26.55 -20.46
CA GLN A 555 27.12 -25.96 -19.88
C GLN A 555 27.51 -24.70 -19.08
N PRO A 556 26.96 -23.52 -19.44
CA PRO A 556 27.14 -22.33 -18.61
C PRO A 556 26.51 -22.57 -17.23
N ARG A 557 27.14 -22.07 -16.16
CA ARG A 557 26.56 -22.16 -14.81
C ARG A 557 25.19 -21.47 -14.78
N SER A 558 24.17 -22.19 -14.32
CA SER A 558 22.81 -21.67 -14.21
C SER A 558 22.64 -20.82 -12.94
N ILE A 559 22.08 -19.62 -13.10
CA ILE A 559 21.63 -18.75 -12.00
C ILE A 559 20.39 -19.38 -11.36
N GLN A 560 20.28 -19.32 -10.03
CA GLN A 560 19.08 -19.79 -9.33
C GLN A 560 17.85 -18.91 -9.66
N PRO A 561 16.64 -19.48 -9.74
CA PRO A 561 15.44 -18.73 -10.16
C PRO A 561 15.12 -17.53 -9.26
N GLU A 562 15.38 -17.63 -7.95
CA GLU A 562 15.18 -16.55 -6.97
C GLU A 562 16.12 -15.36 -7.21
N GLU A 563 17.38 -15.63 -7.55
CA GLU A 563 18.37 -14.60 -7.88
C GLU A 563 18.08 -13.97 -9.23
N GLN A 564 17.61 -14.77 -10.20
CA GLN A 564 17.17 -14.28 -11.49
C GLN A 564 16.02 -13.27 -11.34
N ALA A 565 15.04 -13.55 -10.47
CA ALA A 565 13.94 -12.63 -10.20
C ALA A 565 14.42 -11.30 -9.60
N GLY A 566 15.37 -11.36 -8.66
CA GLY A 566 16.01 -10.18 -8.07
C GLY A 566 16.77 -9.36 -9.12
N LEU A 567 17.61 -10.00 -9.92
CA LEU A 567 18.40 -9.37 -10.97
C LEU A 567 17.52 -8.67 -12.00
N GLN A 568 16.45 -9.34 -12.45
CA GLN A 568 15.48 -8.77 -13.37
C GLN A 568 14.75 -7.58 -12.74
N ALA A 569 14.43 -7.62 -11.45
CA ALA A 569 13.78 -6.50 -10.76
C ALA A 569 14.68 -5.26 -10.73
N VAL A 570 15.97 -5.43 -10.43
CA VAL A 570 16.96 -4.34 -10.50
C VAL A 570 17.03 -3.79 -11.92
N LEU A 571 17.19 -4.64 -12.94
CA LEU A 571 17.26 -4.20 -14.34
C LEU A 571 15.99 -3.46 -14.78
N ARG A 572 14.81 -3.92 -14.37
CA ARG A 572 13.54 -3.24 -14.65
C ARG A 572 13.48 -1.86 -13.99
N LEU A 573 13.93 -1.73 -12.75
CA LEU A 573 14.02 -0.43 -12.05
C LEU A 573 14.96 0.52 -12.79
N VAL A 574 16.18 0.07 -13.11
CA VAL A 574 17.17 0.90 -13.84
C VAL A 574 16.60 1.32 -15.20
N ALA A 575 16.02 0.40 -15.96
CA ALA A 575 15.40 0.70 -17.24
C ALA A 575 14.24 1.69 -17.11
N ARG A 576 13.41 1.58 -16.06
CA ARG A 576 12.31 2.50 -15.79
C ARG A 576 12.83 3.92 -15.52
N ILE A 577 13.85 4.06 -14.66
CA ILE A 577 14.46 5.35 -14.34
C ILE A 577 15.02 5.99 -15.63
N CYS A 578 15.83 5.24 -16.40
CA CYS A 578 16.42 5.74 -17.63
C CYS A 578 15.36 6.18 -18.65
N ARG A 579 14.31 5.37 -18.87
CA ARG A 579 13.23 5.71 -19.82
C ARG A 579 12.49 6.99 -19.40
N MET A 580 12.14 7.13 -18.12
CA MET A 580 11.38 8.28 -17.63
C MET A 580 12.18 9.59 -17.61
N VAL A 581 13.51 9.50 -17.45
CA VAL A 581 14.39 10.66 -17.50
C VAL A 581 14.69 11.07 -18.96
N CYS A 582 14.81 10.11 -19.88
CA CYS A 582 15.18 10.36 -21.28
C CYS A 582 14.01 10.65 -22.23
N SER A 583 12.78 10.19 -21.95
CA SER A 583 11.64 10.21 -22.89
C SER A 583 11.06 11.60 -23.25
N PHE A 584 11.60 12.69 -22.73
CA PHE A 584 11.16 14.07 -23.03
C PHE A 584 12.30 15.02 -23.43
N ILE A 585 13.43 14.48 -23.88
CA ILE A 585 14.50 15.28 -24.51
C ILE A 585 14.18 15.36 -26.02
N PRO A 586 13.97 16.55 -26.60
CA PRO A 586 13.84 16.68 -28.06
C PRO A 586 15.04 16.04 -28.74
N ASN A 587 14.77 15.27 -29.80
CA ASN A 587 15.65 14.34 -30.53
C ASN A 587 16.95 14.91 -31.14
N SER A 588 17.79 15.63 -30.40
CA SER A 588 19.08 16.05 -30.96
C SER A 588 20.25 16.24 -30.00
N PHE A 589 20.11 16.19 -28.67
CA PHE A 589 21.25 16.61 -27.82
C PHE A 589 21.60 15.84 -26.53
N SER A 590 20.97 14.72 -26.16
CA SER A 590 21.39 14.06 -24.90
C SER A 590 21.12 12.55 -24.78
N LEU A 591 21.29 11.78 -25.85
CA LEU A 591 21.68 10.37 -25.63
C LEU A 591 23.17 10.31 -25.22
N ASP A 592 24.01 11.17 -25.79
CA ASP A 592 25.47 11.14 -25.56
C ASP A 592 25.90 11.62 -24.18
N CYS A 593 25.21 12.56 -23.52
CA CYS A 593 25.63 13.03 -22.20
C CYS A 593 25.33 12.02 -21.08
N PHE A 594 24.18 11.35 -21.14
CA PHE A 594 23.83 10.32 -20.17
C PHE A 594 24.56 9.00 -20.46
N ASN A 595 24.73 8.61 -21.74
CA ASN A 595 25.65 7.52 -22.08
C ASN A 595 27.09 7.84 -21.69
N LYS A 596 27.57 9.09 -21.80
CA LYS A 596 28.92 9.44 -21.35
C LYS A 596 29.08 9.31 -19.84
N GLN A 597 28.13 9.76 -19.02
CA GLN A 597 28.25 9.57 -17.56
C GLN A 597 28.06 8.11 -17.13
N PHE A 598 27.17 7.36 -17.80
CA PHE A 598 26.94 5.94 -17.51
C PHE A 598 28.09 5.06 -18.02
N CYS A 599 28.65 5.33 -19.21
CA CYS A 599 29.82 4.63 -19.75
C CYS A 599 31.15 5.09 -19.15
N GLN A 600 31.27 6.30 -18.58
CA GLN A 600 32.49 6.70 -17.86
C GLN A 600 32.66 5.97 -16.53
N SER A 601 31.61 5.36 -15.98
CA SER A 601 31.68 4.48 -14.81
C SER A 601 31.71 2.97 -15.15
N TRP A 602 31.74 2.61 -16.43
CA TRP A 602 31.93 1.23 -16.89
C TRP A 602 33.39 0.88 -17.07
#